data_AF-A0A651EU55-F1
#
_entry.id   AF-A0A651EU55-F1
#
_cell.length_a   1.000
_cell.length_b   1.000
_cell.length_c   1.000
_cell.angle_alpha   90.00
_cell.angle_beta   90.00
_cell.angle_gamma   90.00
#
_symmetry.space_group_name_H-M   'P 1'
#
loop_
_entity.id
_entity.type
_entity.pdbx_description
1 polymer ?
#
loop_
_entity_poly.entity_id
_entity_poly.type
_entity_poly.pdbx_seq_one_letter_code
_entity_poly.pdbx_strand_id
1 'polypeptide(L)'
;MARGLKARMCLGCGYRGREFQGERLHRTYTCPNCNADLYARPPRSYAELEGLDASPVPCERVSITIEPPPARSRGLDRWAGRAEWLVILLLAIALVLATAGGIIGVLT
;
A
#
# COMPACT_ATOMS: atom_id res chain seq x y z
N MET A 1 -17.68 -12.81 3.61
CA MET A 1 -16.91 -12.04 2.60
C MET A 1 -17.08 -10.56 2.89
N ALA A 2 -16.09 -9.93 3.54
CA ALA A 2 -16.16 -8.51 3.85
C ALA A 2 -16.07 -7.70 2.55
N ARG A 3 -17.10 -6.88 2.28
CA ARG A 3 -17.10 -5.91 1.17
C ARG A 3 -15.87 -5.01 1.34
N GLY A 4 -14.99 -5.02 0.35
CA GLY A 4 -13.72 -4.30 0.41
C GLY A 4 -13.94 -2.83 0.77
N LEU A 5 -13.38 -2.40 1.90
CA LEU A 5 -13.26 -0.99 2.21
C LEU A 5 -12.52 -0.35 1.03
N LYS A 6 -13.17 0.64 0.39
CA LYS A 6 -12.53 1.43 -0.66
C LYS A 6 -11.27 2.04 -0.06
N ALA A 7 -10.11 1.72 -0.62
CA ALA A 7 -8.82 2.23 -0.16
C ALA A 7 -8.87 3.75 -0.04
N ARG A 8 -8.37 4.30 1.08
CA ARG A 8 -8.32 5.75 1.29
C ARG A 8 -7.28 6.36 0.34
N MET A 9 -7.56 7.53 -0.21
CA MET A 9 -6.66 8.22 -1.15
C MET A 9 -6.65 9.73 -0.91
N CYS A 10 -5.53 10.38 -1.23
CA CYS A 10 -5.46 11.83 -1.24
C CYS A 10 -6.34 12.40 -2.37
N LEU A 11 -7.18 13.38 -2.05
CA LEU A 11 -8.07 14.02 -3.03
C LEU A 11 -7.34 15.00 -3.96
N GLY A 12 -6.20 15.55 -3.54
CA GLY A 12 -5.41 16.48 -4.35
C GLY A 12 -4.53 15.79 -5.40
N CYS A 13 -3.81 14.72 -5.03
CA CYS A 13 -2.84 14.06 -5.93
C CYS A 13 -3.12 12.58 -6.22
N GLY A 14 -4.15 11.98 -5.62
CA GLY A 14 -4.49 10.57 -5.85
C GLY A 14 -3.59 9.55 -5.15
N TYR A 15 -2.61 9.96 -4.33
CA TYR A 15 -1.70 9.04 -3.61
C TYR A 15 -2.47 8.04 -2.72
N ARG A 16 -2.07 6.76 -2.76
CA ARG A 16 -2.72 5.61 -2.06
C ARG A 16 -1.75 4.82 -1.19
N GLY A 17 -0.89 5.50 -0.45
CA GLY A 17 0.12 4.87 0.39
C GLY A 17 -0.45 4.11 1.60
N ARG A 18 0.40 3.30 2.23
CA ARG A 18 0.05 2.49 3.41
C ARG A 18 -0.31 3.36 4.62
N GLU A 19 0.21 4.57 4.66
CA GLU A 19 -0.05 5.60 5.68
C GLU A 19 -1.53 6.01 5.72
N PHE A 20 -2.28 5.77 4.63
CA PHE A 20 -3.71 6.02 4.54
C PHE A 20 -4.58 4.78 4.79
N GLN A 21 -4.03 3.58 4.67
CA GLN A 21 -4.79 2.32 4.75
C GLN A 21 -4.83 1.71 6.17
N GLY A 22 -4.29 2.41 7.17
CA GLY A 22 -3.97 1.82 8.46
C GLY A 22 -5.17 1.54 9.38
N GLU A 23 -5.20 0.30 9.90
CA GLU A 23 -5.93 -0.20 11.07
C GLU A 23 -5.36 0.28 12.43
N ARG A 24 -4.30 1.11 12.44
CA ARG A 24 -3.58 1.50 13.66
C ARG A 24 -3.33 3.01 13.69
N LEU A 25 -3.89 3.68 14.69
CA LEU A 25 -3.55 4.92 15.43
C LEU A 25 -2.68 6.06 14.84
N HIS A 26 -2.08 5.96 13.66
CA HIS A 26 -1.34 7.06 13.03
C HIS A 26 -2.32 7.97 12.29
N ARG A 27 -2.56 9.14 12.87
CA ARG A 27 -3.32 10.21 12.23
C ARG A 27 -2.40 10.92 11.24
N THR A 28 -2.54 10.59 9.97
CA THR A 28 -1.84 11.28 8.87
C THR A 28 -2.66 12.52 8.49
N TYR A 29 -2.18 13.70 8.86
CA TYR A 29 -2.87 14.98 8.61
C TYR A 29 -2.50 15.58 7.25
N THR A 30 -1.29 15.32 6.77
CA THR A 30 -0.77 15.82 5.49
C THR A 30 -0.44 14.69 4.54
N CYS A 31 -0.64 14.90 3.24
CA CYS A 31 -0.27 13.91 2.24
C CYS A 31 1.26 13.83 2.10
N PRO A 32 1.91 12.65 2.20
CA PRO A 32 3.37 12.55 2.06
C PRO A 32 3.86 12.81 0.63
N ASN A 33 2.98 12.80 -0.37
CA ASN A 33 3.34 13.04 -1.77
C ASN A 33 3.22 14.51 -2.19
N CYS A 34 2.08 15.15 -1.92
CA CYS A 34 1.82 16.54 -2.32
C CYS A 34 1.75 17.54 -1.16
N ASN A 35 1.97 17.07 0.08
CA ASN A 35 1.87 17.86 1.30
C ASN A 35 0.52 18.55 1.56
N ALA A 36 -0.53 18.18 0.81
CA ALA A 36 -1.87 18.72 1.01
C ALA A 36 -2.44 18.32 2.38
N ASP A 37 -3.11 19.25 3.04
CA ASP A 37 -3.86 19.00 4.26
C ASP A 37 -5.10 18.14 3.94
N LEU A 38 -5.16 16.96 4.55
CA LEU A 38 -6.23 15.98 4.36
C LEU A 38 -7.46 16.29 5.23
N TYR A 39 -7.32 17.19 6.21
CA TYR A 39 -8.39 17.65 7.10
C TYR A 39 -8.89 19.04 6.76
N ALA A 40 -8.17 19.79 5.91
CA ALA A 40 -8.66 21.05 5.38
C ALA A 40 -9.95 20.81 4.59
N ARG A 41 -11.09 21.07 5.25
CA ARG A 41 -12.36 21.21 4.55
C ARG A 41 -12.24 22.50 3.73
N PRO A 42 -12.39 22.46 2.40
CA PRO A 42 -12.47 23.70 1.65
C PRO A 42 -13.62 24.52 2.24
N PRO A 43 -13.43 25.83 2.49
CA PRO A 43 -14.47 26.67 3.04
C PRO A 43 -15.60 26.70 2.02
N ARG A 44 -16.65 25.91 2.28
CA ARG A 44 -17.87 26.01 1.49
C ARG A 44 -18.62 27.23 1.95
N SER A 45 -19.01 28.07 1.01
CA SER A 45 -19.94 29.15 1.31
C SER A 45 -21.25 28.55 1.84
N TYR A 46 -22.00 29.29 2.66
CA TYR A 46 -23.33 28.85 3.08
C TYR A 46 -24.25 28.61 1.87
N ALA A 47 -24.12 29.45 0.84
CA ALA A 47 -24.85 29.34 -0.41
C ALA A 47 -24.52 28.05 -1.20
N GLU A 48 -23.27 27.58 -1.19
CA GLU A 48 -22.88 26.29 -1.78
C GLU A 48 -23.47 25.08 -1.02
N LEU A 49 -23.64 25.20 0.31
CA LEU A 49 -24.23 24.14 1.14
C LEU A 49 -25.75 24.05 0.96
N GLU A 50 -26.41 25.18 0.75
CA GLU A 50 -27.84 25.26 0.47
C GLU A 50 -28.18 25.04 -1.02
N GLY A 51 -27.17 24.91 -1.89
CA GLY A 51 -27.37 24.75 -3.33
C GLY A 51 -27.92 26.01 -4.00
N LEU A 52 -27.75 27.18 -3.39
CA LEU A 52 -28.18 28.49 -3.90
C LEU A 52 -27.22 29.03 -4.95
N ASP A 53 -25.96 28.59 -4.93
CA ASP A 53 -24.98 28.85 -5.99
C ASP A 53 -25.25 27.93 -7.20
N ALA A 54 -26.40 28.12 -7.84
CA ALA A 54 -26.78 27.46 -9.09
C ALA A 54 -26.09 28.10 -10.32
N SER A 55 -24.87 28.61 -10.15
CA SER A 55 -24.04 28.84 -11.33
C SER A 55 -23.78 27.47 -11.94
N PRO A 56 -24.13 27.22 -13.21
CA PRO A 56 -23.71 25.99 -13.87
C PRO A 56 -22.18 26.03 -13.87
N VAL A 57 -21.56 25.33 -12.92
CA VAL A 57 -20.14 25.04 -12.99
C VAL A 57 -20.01 24.40 -14.35
N PRO A 58 -19.22 24.97 -15.29
CA PRO A 58 -18.95 24.26 -16.51
C PRO A 58 -18.47 22.90 -16.05
N CYS A 59 -19.19 21.85 -16.42
CA CYS A 59 -18.63 20.51 -16.43
C CYS A 59 -17.55 20.55 -17.49
N GLU A 60 -16.48 21.32 -17.26
CA GLU A 60 -15.21 21.15 -17.90
C GLU A 60 -14.82 19.76 -17.46
N ARG A 61 -15.22 18.83 -18.32
CA ARG A 61 -14.85 17.44 -18.26
C ARG A 61 -13.34 17.51 -18.30
N VAL A 62 -12.73 17.59 -17.14
CA VAL A 62 -11.32 17.29 -16.95
C VAL A 62 -11.25 15.85 -17.40
N SER A 63 -10.98 15.66 -18.69
CA SER A 63 -10.46 14.42 -19.21
C SER A 63 -9.11 14.33 -18.53
N ILE A 64 -9.15 13.83 -17.30
CA ILE A 64 -8.00 13.18 -16.70
C ILE A 64 -7.73 12.09 -17.73
N THR A 65 -6.79 12.35 -18.63
CA THR A 65 -6.10 11.30 -19.35
C THR A 65 -5.44 10.52 -18.24
N ILE A 66 -6.18 9.54 -17.72
CA ILE A 66 -5.65 8.55 -16.80
C ILE A 66 -4.71 7.78 -17.71
N GLU A 67 -3.48 8.27 -17.84
CA GLU A 67 -2.42 7.42 -18.32
C GLU A 67 -2.48 6.19 -17.42
N PRO A 68 -2.71 5.00 -18.00
CA PRO A 68 -2.72 3.80 -17.20
C PRO A 68 -1.39 3.80 -16.44
N PRO A 69 -1.41 3.73 -15.10
CA PRO A 69 -0.18 3.67 -14.34
C PRO A 69 0.67 2.57 -14.97
N PRO A 70 1.98 2.80 -15.21
CA PRO A 70 2.83 1.80 -15.85
C PRO A 70 2.59 0.49 -15.11
N ALA A 71 2.34 -0.58 -15.87
CA ALA A 71 1.97 -1.89 -15.37
C ALA A 71 3.05 -2.37 -14.39
N ARG A 72 2.95 -1.93 -13.14
CA ARG A 72 3.90 -2.25 -12.10
C ARG A 72 3.62 -3.70 -11.80
N SER A 73 4.56 -4.54 -12.21
CA SER A 73 4.58 -5.99 -12.15
C SER A 73 4.34 -6.47 -10.71
N ARG A 74 3.08 -6.47 -10.27
CA ARG A 74 2.60 -6.94 -8.96
C ARG A 74 2.67 -8.47 -8.80
N GLY A 75 3.54 -9.14 -9.55
CA GLY A 75 3.61 -10.60 -9.63
C GLY A 75 4.82 -11.22 -8.91
N LEU A 76 5.95 -10.53 -8.81
CA LEU A 76 7.22 -11.15 -8.39
C LEU A 76 7.51 -11.00 -6.89
N ASP A 77 7.03 -9.94 -6.23
CA ASP A 77 7.41 -9.67 -4.83
C ASP A 77 6.68 -10.58 -3.82
N ARG A 78 5.67 -11.35 -4.25
CA ARG A 78 4.89 -12.22 -3.35
C ARG A 78 5.61 -13.54 -2.99
N TRP A 79 6.69 -13.88 -3.70
CA TRP A 79 7.46 -15.11 -3.47
C TRP A 79 8.76 -14.91 -2.68
N ALA A 80 9.24 -13.67 -2.52
CA ALA A 80 10.50 -13.38 -1.83
C ALA A 80 10.49 -13.88 -0.36
N GLY A 81 9.37 -13.76 0.35
CA GLY A 81 9.26 -14.24 1.74
C GLY A 81 9.24 -15.76 1.93
N ARG A 82 9.05 -16.56 0.86
CA ARG A 82 9.08 -18.04 0.94
C ARG A 82 10.46 -18.62 0.65
N ALA A 83 11.33 -17.89 -0.05
CA ALA A 83 12.67 -18.35 -0.37
C ALA A 83 13.61 -18.35 0.86
N GLU A 84 13.46 -17.38 1.77
CA GLU A 84 14.29 -17.27 2.97
C GLU A 84 14.17 -18.50 3.89
N TRP A 85 12.94 -19.01 4.09
CA TRP A 85 12.72 -20.20 4.92
C TRP A 85 13.30 -21.49 4.33
N LEU A 86 13.33 -21.62 3.01
CA LEU A 86 13.93 -22.79 2.35
C LEU A 86 15.44 -22.81 2.53
N VAL A 87 16.11 -21.66 2.47
CA VAL A 87 17.56 -21.56 2.70
C VAL A 87 17.90 -21.92 4.15
N ILE A 88 17.13 -21.41 5.13
CA ILE A 88 17.31 -21.73 6.55
C ILE A 88 17.09 -23.24 6.79
N LEU A 89 16.05 -23.83 6.19
CA LEU A 89 15.76 -25.26 6.31
C LEU A 89 16.90 -26.12 5.75
N LEU A 90 17.43 -25.78 4.56
CA LEU A 90 18.53 -26.53 3.94
C LEU A 90 19.83 -26.44 4.75
N LEU A 91 20.15 -25.26 5.30
CA LEU A 91 21.30 -25.10 6.19
C LEU A 91 21.17 -25.94 7.47
N ALA A 92 19.97 -25.98 8.07
CA ALA A 92 19.71 -26.80 9.25
C ALA A 92 19.87 -28.31 8.95
N ILE A 93 19.37 -28.80 7.82
CA ILE A 93 19.52 -30.20 7.39
C ILE A 93 21.00 -30.54 7.16
N ALA A 94 21.75 -29.66 6.48
CA ALA A 94 23.18 -29.87 6.23
C ALA A 94 23.99 -29.95 7.53
N LEU A 95 23.66 -29.12 8.54
CA LEU A 95 24.31 -29.16 9.86
C LEU A 95 24.04 -30.48 10.59
N VAL A 96 22.80 -30.98 10.55
CA VAL A 96 22.44 -32.28 11.14
C VAL A 96 23.18 -33.43 10.45
N LEU A 97 23.27 -33.41 9.12
CA LEU A 97 24.01 -34.44 8.37
C LEU A 97 25.52 -34.37 8.62
N ALA A 98 26.11 -33.18 8.74
CA ALA A 98 27.53 -33.02 9.04
C ALA A 98 27.88 -33.54 10.45
N THR A 99 27.01 -33.30 11.44
CA THR A 99 27.21 -33.80 12.80
C THR A 99 26.94 -35.31 12.89
N ALA A 100 25.89 -35.83 12.25
CA ALA A 100 25.62 -37.27 12.21
C ALA A 100 26.69 -38.05 11.44
N GLY A 101 27.18 -37.53 10.31
CA GLY A 101 28.26 -38.12 9.53
C GLY A 101 29.61 -38.06 10.26
N GLY A 102 29.87 -36.98 10.99
CA GLY A 102 31.05 -36.86 11.86
C GLY A 102 31.04 -37.85 13.03
N ILE A 103 29.87 -38.14 13.61
CA ILE A 103 29.73 -39.15 14.67
C ILE A 103 30.02 -40.55 14.12
N ILE A 104 29.58 -40.87 12.89
CA ILE A 104 29.82 -42.19 12.29
C ILE A 104 31.30 -42.39 11.93
N GLY A 105 31.99 -41.35 11.43
CA GLY A 105 33.41 -41.44 11.05
C GLY A 105 34.41 -41.47 12.21
N VAL A 106 34.00 -41.12 13.43
CA VAL A 106 34.86 -41.19 14.65
C VAL A 106 34.73 -42.54 15.36
N LEU A 107 33.70 -43.33 15.05
CA LEU A 107 33.40 -44.62 15.68
C LEU A 107 33.89 -45.84 14.87
N THR A 108 34.49 -45.63 13.69
CA THR A 108 35.15 -46.65 12.85
C THR A 108 36.65 -46.41 12.79
#